data_AF-A0A2N6J3E1-F1
#
_entry.id   AF-A0A2N6J3E1-F1
#
_cell.length_a   1.000
_cell.length_b   1.000
_cell.length_c   1.000
_cell.angle_alpha   90.00
_cell.angle_beta   90.00
_cell.angle_gamma   90.00
#
_symmetry.space_group_name_H-M   'P 1'
#
loop_
_entity.id
_entity.type
_entity.pdbx_description
1 polymer ?
#
loop_
_entity_poly.entity_id
_entity_poly.type
_entity_poly.pdbx_seq_one_letter_code
_entity_poly.pdbx_strand_id
1 'polypeptide(L)'
;MRRLMAHPATLDAAVHHLQKRRTERDNLAFCRVLARLAVRSLHHELVLYPKPGLVSRVDNGSHTDMNALTFLRSLFSLRHYFYQIAVAGLEAAPFHRLQTLAISAEQRMLRATGGINTHRGAIFALGMLCAATACCRARRMPLQPQVIRATLLIQWGDALARHSIAGAGEQPHLPSSHGQRVAAQYAVGGAREEGALGFPAVFEVALPQLQATLAQGRDWTCASIDALFALMAHLSDTNVYHRGGAAGASLVRARSAAFLAAGGSARDGWQQQALDCHHAFVAQRLSPGGAADLLAAACLLHQVGLLDGERG
;
A
#
# COMPACT_ATOMS: atom_id res chain seq x y z
N MET A 1 59.73 20.57 18.81
CA MET A 1 58.29 20.95 18.73
C MET A 1 58.05 21.79 17.46
N ARG A 2 58.03 21.17 16.27
CA ARG A 2 57.64 21.83 15.01
C ARG A 2 56.19 21.47 14.69
N ARG A 3 55.43 22.52 14.40
CA ARG A 3 53.97 22.58 14.27
C ARG A 3 53.46 21.63 13.19
N LEU A 4 52.47 20.81 13.55
CA LEU A 4 51.44 20.33 12.63
C LEU A 4 50.75 21.56 12.02
N MET A 5 51.16 21.96 10.81
CA MET A 5 50.29 22.74 9.95
C MET A 5 49.24 21.78 9.39
N ALA A 6 48.12 21.66 10.10
CA ALA A 6 46.93 21.03 9.55
C ALA A 6 46.43 21.91 8.39
N HIS A 7 46.57 21.42 7.16
CA HIS A 7 46.07 22.09 5.98
C HIS A 7 44.54 22.17 6.03
N PRO A 8 43.91 23.35 5.88
CA PRO A 8 42.45 23.51 5.94
C PRO A 8 41.71 22.59 4.96
N ALA A 9 42.26 22.34 3.77
CA ALA A 9 41.70 21.43 2.77
C ALA A 9 41.56 19.97 3.25
N THR A 10 42.44 19.49 4.14
CA THR A 10 42.37 18.14 4.70
C THR A 10 41.29 18.01 5.78
N LEU A 11 41.06 19.09 6.53
CA LEU A 11 39.98 19.17 7.52
C LEU A 11 38.61 19.27 6.82
N ASP A 12 38.50 20.07 5.76
CA ASP A 12 37.26 20.21 4.97
C ASP A 12 36.85 18.89 4.32
N ALA A 13 37.81 18.14 3.75
CA ALA A 13 37.57 16.81 3.20
C ALA A 13 37.10 15.81 4.27
N ALA A 14 37.73 15.82 5.46
CA ALA A 14 37.35 14.95 6.57
C ALA A 14 35.94 15.28 7.12
N VAL A 15 35.61 16.56 7.26
CA VAL A 15 34.28 17.03 7.68
C VAL A 15 33.22 16.64 6.66
N HIS A 16 33.49 16.83 5.36
CA HIS A 16 32.58 16.42 4.28
C HIS A 16 32.36 14.90 4.28
N HIS A 17 33.40 14.10 4.49
CA HIS A 17 33.28 12.63 4.61
C HIS A 17 32.44 12.19 5.83
N LEU A 18 32.62 12.84 6.98
CA LEU A 18 31.84 12.55 8.19
C LEU A 18 30.36 12.95 8.01
N GLN A 19 30.10 14.12 7.42
CA GLN A 19 28.74 14.58 7.10
C GLN A 19 28.04 13.66 6.10
N LYS A 20 28.75 13.18 5.07
CA LYS A 20 28.23 12.21 4.11
C LYS A 20 27.86 10.88 4.78
N ARG A 21 28.76 10.32 5.60
CA ARG A 21 28.50 9.08 6.36
C ARG A 21 27.33 9.22 7.35
N ARG A 22 27.22 10.38 8.01
CA ARG A 22 26.08 10.67 8.90
C ARG A 22 24.76 10.71 8.12
N THR A 23 24.73 11.42 7.00
CA THR A 23 23.54 11.50 6.14
C THR A 23 23.11 10.12 5.64
N GLU A 24 24.06 9.29 5.21
CA GLU A 24 23.80 7.92 4.78
C GLU A 24 23.22 7.07 5.92
N ARG A 25 23.81 7.14 7.12
CA ARG A 25 23.30 6.45 8.31
C ARG A 25 21.88 6.88 8.66
N ASP A 26 21.60 8.19 8.62
CA ASP A 26 20.28 8.75 8.93
C ASP A 26 19.22 8.33 7.88
N ASN A 27 19.62 8.24 6.61
CA ASN A 27 18.75 7.75 5.53
C ASN A 27 18.44 6.25 5.71
N LEU A 28 19.44 5.43 6.03
CA LEU A 28 19.20 4.00 6.30
C LEU A 28 18.35 3.79 7.56
N ALA A 29 18.52 4.63 8.59
CA ALA A 29 17.64 4.62 9.77
C ALA A 29 16.19 4.97 9.40
N PHE A 30 15.99 5.98 8.55
CA PHE A 30 14.68 6.34 8.02
C PHE A 30 14.04 5.18 7.24
N CYS A 31 14.77 4.48 6.37
CA CYS A 31 14.24 3.30 5.68
C CYS A 31 13.74 2.21 6.65
N ARG A 32 14.38 2.04 7.81
CA ARG A 32 13.89 1.11 8.85
C ARG A 32 12.62 1.60 9.52
N VAL A 33 12.47 2.91 9.74
CA VAL A 33 11.22 3.52 10.24
C VAL A 33 10.10 3.27 9.22
N LEU A 34 10.35 3.61 7.95
CA LEU A 34 9.39 3.44 6.86
C LEU A 34 8.96 1.98 6.68
N ALA A 35 9.89 1.04 6.73
CA ALA A 35 9.58 -0.39 6.67
C ALA A 35 8.68 -0.86 7.82
N ARG A 36 8.93 -0.36 9.05
CA ARG A 36 8.06 -0.64 10.20
C ARG A 36 6.66 -0.05 10.02
N LEU A 37 6.54 1.15 9.47
CA LEU A 37 5.24 1.74 9.16
C LEU A 37 4.48 0.92 8.12
N ALA A 38 5.13 0.46 7.05
CA ALA A 38 4.49 -0.39 6.04
C ALA A 38 3.97 -1.72 6.63
N VAL A 39 4.77 -2.40 7.45
CA VAL A 39 4.36 -3.62 8.17
C VAL A 39 3.21 -3.31 9.14
N ARG A 40 3.28 -2.19 9.86
CA ARG A 40 2.22 -1.76 10.78
C ARG A 40 0.90 -1.48 10.05
N SER A 41 0.93 -0.85 8.88
CA SER A 41 -0.27 -0.60 8.07
C SER A 41 -0.95 -1.89 7.63
N LEU A 42 -0.18 -2.89 7.20
CA LEU A 42 -0.73 -4.22 6.86
C LEU A 42 -1.28 -4.95 8.09
N HIS A 43 -0.61 -4.82 9.25
CA HIS A 43 -1.15 -5.36 10.49
C HIS A 43 -2.45 -4.65 10.92
N HIS A 44 -2.53 -3.33 10.78
CA HIS A 44 -3.74 -2.55 11.06
C HIS A 44 -4.90 -3.00 10.15
N GLU A 45 -4.65 -3.26 8.87
CA GLU A 45 -5.65 -3.85 7.97
C GLU A 45 -6.11 -5.23 8.50
N LEU A 46 -5.20 -6.11 8.89
CA LEU A 46 -5.54 -7.45 9.37
C LEU A 46 -6.47 -7.42 10.60
N VAL A 47 -6.19 -6.52 11.56
CA VAL A 47 -6.95 -6.44 12.81
C VAL A 47 -8.21 -5.57 12.71
N LEU A 48 -8.42 -4.86 11.59
CA LEU A 48 -9.60 -4.04 11.38
C LEU A 48 -10.86 -4.92 11.34
N TYR A 49 -11.91 -4.49 12.04
CA TYR A 49 -13.19 -5.19 12.07
C TYR A 49 -14.33 -4.22 12.45
N PRO A 50 -15.53 -4.35 11.86
CA PRO A 50 -15.92 -5.28 10.79
C PRO A 50 -15.33 -4.89 9.43
N LYS A 51 -14.73 -5.85 8.70
CA LYS A 51 -14.23 -5.62 7.34
C LYS A 51 -14.94 -6.51 6.33
N PRO A 52 -15.89 -5.97 5.54
CA PRO A 52 -16.80 -6.79 4.74
C PRO A 52 -16.11 -7.75 3.76
N GLY A 53 -16.38 -9.05 3.88
CA GLY A 53 -15.88 -10.08 2.96
C GLY A 53 -14.37 -10.36 3.00
N LEU A 54 -13.64 -9.73 3.93
CA LEU A 54 -12.18 -9.81 4.06
C LEU A 54 -11.78 -10.67 5.26
N VAL A 55 -10.60 -11.29 5.18
CA VAL A 55 -10.02 -12.12 6.25
C VAL A 55 -9.66 -11.25 7.44
N SER A 56 -10.23 -11.48 8.62
CA SER A 56 -9.94 -10.76 9.86
C SER A 56 -9.40 -11.68 10.94
N ARG A 57 -9.21 -11.15 12.17
CA ARG A 57 -8.94 -11.98 13.35
C ARG A 57 -10.17 -12.77 13.82
N VAL A 58 -11.37 -12.36 13.39
CA VAL A 58 -12.64 -12.97 13.80
C VAL A 58 -12.95 -14.18 12.90
N ASP A 59 -12.77 -14.03 11.59
CA ASP A 59 -13.12 -15.03 10.59
C ASP A 59 -12.30 -14.88 9.29
N ASN A 60 -12.52 -15.80 8.35
CA ASN A 60 -11.84 -15.82 7.05
C ASN A 60 -12.55 -14.98 5.98
N GLY A 61 -13.61 -14.26 6.34
CA GLY A 61 -14.51 -13.59 5.40
C GLY A 61 -14.94 -14.52 4.28
N SER A 62 -14.77 -14.07 3.04
CA SER A 62 -15.17 -14.81 1.84
C SER A 62 -14.17 -15.88 1.39
N HIS A 63 -13.10 -16.14 2.15
CA HIS A 63 -12.03 -17.05 1.76
C HIS A 63 -12.13 -18.40 2.45
N THR A 64 -11.78 -19.45 1.71
CA THR A 64 -11.67 -20.83 2.24
C THR A 64 -10.22 -21.30 2.30
N ASP A 65 -9.30 -20.59 1.65
CA ASP A 65 -7.90 -20.90 1.47
C ASP A 65 -6.96 -20.09 2.39
N MET A 66 -7.46 -19.03 3.03
CA MET A 66 -6.65 -18.17 3.92
C MET A 66 -7.40 -17.75 5.19
N ASN A 67 -6.61 -17.48 6.23
CA ASN A 67 -7.07 -17.01 7.53
C ASN A 67 -6.05 -16.03 8.13
N ALA A 68 -6.32 -15.52 9.34
CA ALA A 68 -5.43 -14.58 10.03
C ALA A 68 -3.99 -15.10 10.20
N LEU A 69 -3.81 -16.41 10.43
CA LEU A 69 -2.48 -17.00 10.58
C LEU A 69 -1.71 -16.97 9.25
N THR A 70 -2.37 -17.26 8.13
CA THR A 70 -1.76 -17.13 6.79
C THR A 70 -1.32 -15.69 6.53
N PHE A 71 -2.14 -14.70 6.90
CA PHE A 71 -1.77 -13.27 6.81
C PHE A 71 -0.56 -12.91 7.67
N LEU A 72 -0.50 -13.40 8.92
CA LEU A 72 0.65 -13.17 9.80
C LEU A 72 1.94 -13.78 9.23
N ARG A 73 1.89 -15.01 8.70
CA ARG A 73 3.05 -15.63 8.01
C ARG A 73 3.53 -14.77 6.85
N SER A 74 2.60 -14.25 6.06
CA SER A 74 2.89 -13.33 4.96
C SER A 74 3.56 -12.04 5.45
N LEU A 75 2.99 -11.36 6.44
CA LEU A 75 3.55 -10.15 7.07
C LEU A 75 5.01 -10.35 7.49
N PHE A 76 5.30 -11.44 8.20
CA PHE A 76 6.66 -11.73 8.65
C PHE A 76 7.64 -11.97 7.50
N SER A 77 7.17 -12.56 6.39
CA SER A 77 8.00 -12.77 5.18
C SER A 77 8.36 -11.46 4.46
N LEU A 78 7.52 -10.42 4.62
CA LEU A 78 7.65 -9.13 3.92
C LEU A 78 8.45 -8.09 4.71
N ARG A 79 8.75 -8.32 5.99
CA ARG A 79 9.42 -7.33 6.88
C ARG A 79 10.71 -6.72 6.30
N HIS A 80 11.52 -7.52 5.60
CA HIS A 80 12.78 -7.04 5.00
C HIS A 80 12.57 -6.37 3.65
N TYR A 81 11.52 -6.73 2.92
CA TYR A 81 11.25 -6.21 1.59
C TYR A 81 11.02 -4.70 1.63
N PHE A 82 10.21 -4.20 2.57
CA PHE A 82 9.94 -2.77 2.68
C PHE A 82 11.18 -1.94 3.00
N TYR A 83 12.15 -2.51 3.74
CA TYR A 83 13.44 -1.86 3.93
C TYR A 83 14.25 -1.85 2.63
N GLN A 84 14.37 -2.99 1.95
CA GLN A 84 15.14 -3.11 0.71
C GLN A 84 14.62 -2.19 -0.40
N ILE A 85 13.30 -2.11 -0.57
CA ILE A 85 12.71 -1.26 -1.60
C ILE A 85 12.80 0.23 -1.24
N ALA A 86 12.73 0.58 0.06
CA ALA A 86 13.01 1.94 0.50
C ALA A 86 14.47 2.34 0.24
N VAL A 87 15.44 1.45 0.49
CA VAL A 87 16.86 1.70 0.15
C VAL A 87 17.04 1.92 -1.36
N ALA A 88 16.41 1.08 -2.19
CA ALA A 88 16.42 1.29 -3.63
C ALA A 88 15.76 2.63 -4.03
N GLY A 89 14.73 3.07 -3.29
CA GLY A 89 14.13 4.40 -3.43
C GLY A 89 15.08 5.56 -3.11
N LEU A 90 15.88 5.45 -2.03
CA LEU A 90 16.92 6.45 -1.71
C LEU A 90 17.91 6.64 -2.87
N GLU A 91 18.26 5.55 -3.53
CA GLU A 91 19.19 5.51 -4.65
C GLU A 91 18.56 5.96 -5.97
N ALA A 92 17.26 6.31 -5.98
CA ALA A 92 16.46 6.55 -7.18
C ALA A 92 16.64 5.42 -8.21
N ALA A 93 16.70 4.18 -7.72
CA ALA A 93 17.01 3.02 -8.54
C ALA A 93 16.04 2.87 -9.73
N PRO A 94 16.51 2.34 -10.87
CA PRO A 94 15.65 2.10 -12.02
C PRO A 94 14.54 1.10 -11.70
N PHE A 95 13.40 1.24 -12.39
CA PHE A 95 12.18 0.46 -12.12
C PHE A 95 12.41 -1.07 -12.09
N HIS A 96 13.25 -1.61 -12.99
CA HIS A 96 13.54 -3.05 -13.04
C HIS A 96 14.15 -3.58 -11.73
N ARG A 97 14.89 -2.75 -10.99
CA ARG A 97 15.45 -3.13 -9.69
C ARG A 97 14.35 -3.20 -8.63
N LEU A 98 13.41 -2.25 -8.62
CA LEU A 98 12.23 -2.32 -7.74
C LEU A 98 11.37 -3.54 -8.06
N GLN A 99 11.17 -3.82 -9.35
CA GLN A 99 10.43 -4.99 -9.82
C GLN A 99 11.07 -6.31 -9.35
N THR A 100 12.40 -6.44 -9.45
CA THR A 100 13.14 -7.62 -8.98
C THR A 100 12.96 -7.85 -7.48
N LEU A 101 13.00 -6.78 -6.68
CA LEU A 101 12.74 -6.84 -5.24
C LEU A 101 11.30 -7.28 -4.95
N ALA A 102 10.32 -6.72 -5.66
CA ALA A 102 8.91 -7.06 -5.51
C ALA A 102 8.62 -8.52 -5.88
N ILE A 103 9.16 -9.03 -7.00
CA ILE A 103 9.03 -10.43 -7.41
C ILE A 103 9.64 -11.36 -6.36
N SER A 104 10.83 -11.03 -5.86
CA SER A 104 11.50 -11.83 -4.81
C SER A 104 10.69 -11.85 -3.51
N ALA A 105 10.04 -10.73 -3.17
CA ALA A 105 9.15 -10.63 -2.02
C ALA A 105 7.87 -11.46 -2.21
N GLU A 106 7.26 -11.41 -3.40
CA GLU A 106 6.10 -12.23 -3.76
C GLU A 106 6.42 -13.73 -3.64
N GLN A 107 7.56 -14.18 -4.17
CA GLN A 107 8.00 -15.57 -4.06
C GLN A 107 8.25 -16.00 -2.60
N ARG A 108 8.79 -15.11 -1.77
CA ARG A 108 9.00 -15.39 -0.35
C ARG A 108 7.67 -15.47 0.40
N MET A 109 6.74 -14.58 0.08
CA MET A 109 5.38 -14.60 0.60
C MET A 109 4.70 -15.92 0.26
N LEU A 110 4.65 -16.29 -1.03
CA LEU A 110 4.03 -17.52 -1.49
C LEU A 110 4.64 -18.76 -0.81
N ARG A 111 5.97 -18.82 -0.63
CA ARG A 111 6.60 -19.91 0.13
C ARG A 111 6.15 -19.94 1.59
N ALA A 112 6.07 -18.79 2.26
CA ALA A 112 5.65 -18.70 3.66
C ALA A 112 4.15 -19.01 3.86
N THR A 113 3.33 -18.83 2.82
CA THR A 113 1.88 -19.05 2.85
C THR A 113 1.43 -20.33 2.15
N GLY A 114 2.35 -21.22 1.75
CA GLY A 114 1.99 -22.47 1.07
C GLY A 114 1.37 -22.28 -0.31
N GLY A 115 1.76 -21.23 -1.03
CA GLY A 115 1.27 -20.88 -2.36
C GLY A 115 0.06 -19.94 -2.37
N ILE A 116 -0.44 -19.53 -1.19
CA ILE A 116 -1.63 -18.70 -1.07
C ILE A 116 -1.27 -17.21 -1.23
N ASN A 117 -1.95 -16.53 -2.15
CA ASN A 117 -1.72 -15.11 -2.39
C ASN A 117 -2.48 -14.24 -1.37
N THR A 118 -1.77 -13.63 -0.41
CA THR A 118 -2.41 -12.78 0.62
C THR A 118 -2.17 -11.29 0.44
N HIS A 119 -1.00 -10.87 -0.09
CA HIS A 119 -0.56 -9.46 -0.09
C HIS A 119 0.12 -9.05 -1.40
N ARG A 120 -0.16 -9.70 -2.53
CA ARG A 120 0.50 -9.35 -3.80
C ARG A 120 0.24 -7.89 -4.22
N GLY A 121 -0.99 -7.39 -4.07
CA GLY A 121 -1.29 -6.00 -4.38
C GLY A 121 -0.63 -5.05 -3.37
N ALA A 122 -0.65 -5.37 -2.08
CA ALA A 122 0.08 -4.65 -1.04
C ALA A 122 1.59 -4.57 -1.29
N ILE A 123 2.24 -5.66 -1.72
CA ILE A 123 3.67 -5.66 -2.09
C ILE A 123 3.96 -4.58 -3.13
N PHE A 124 3.09 -4.47 -4.14
CA PHE A 124 3.23 -3.49 -5.20
C PHE A 124 2.92 -2.06 -4.72
N ALA A 125 1.73 -1.82 -4.17
CA ALA A 125 1.28 -0.49 -3.77
C ALA A 125 2.14 0.11 -2.65
N LEU A 126 2.29 -0.60 -1.52
CA LEU A 126 3.13 -0.10 -0.42
C LEU A 126 4.60 -0.06 -0.83
N GLY A 127 5.06 -1.00 -1.66
CA GLY A 127 6.44 -1.02 -2.14
C GLY A 127 6.80 0.22 -2.95
N MET A 128 5.98 0.58 -3.93
CA MET A 128 6.19 1.77 -4.75
C MET A 128 6.09 3.07 -3.94
N LEU A 129 5.14 3.15 -3.00
CA LEU A 129 5.04 4.29 -2.10
C LEU A 129 6.25 4.39 -1.15
N CYS A 130 6.75 3.26 -0.63
CA CYS A 130 7.98 3.25 0.16
C CYS A 130 9.19 3.75 -0.63
N ALA A 131 9.33 3.34 -1.89
CA ALA A 131 10.39 3.80 -2.77
C ALA A 131 10.29 5.32 -3.01
N ALA A 132 9.09 5.83 -3.30
CA ALA A 132 8.84 7.25 -3.53
C ALA A 132 9.10 8.10 -2.29
N THR A 133 8.59 7.70 -1.12
CA THR A 133 8.84 8.37 0.16
C THR A 133 10.33 8.42 0.48
N ALA A 134 11.07 7.34 0.23
CA ALA A 134 12.52 7.33 0.42
C ALA A 134 13.24 8.24 -0.58
N CYS A 135 12.79 8.29 -1.84
CA CYS A 135 13.34 9.21 -2.83
C CYS A 135 13.14 10.69 -2.40
N CYS A 136 11.95 11.06 -1.91
CA CYS A 136 11.70 12.39 -1.32
C CYS A 136 12.69 12.68 -0.17
N ARG A 137 12.88 11.71 0.73
CA ARG A 137 13.83 11.82 1.85
C ARG A 137 15.26 12.07 1.37
N ALA A 138 15.75 11.31 0.39
CA ALA A 138 17.09 11.46 -0.16
C ALA A 138 17.30 12.84 -0.78
N ARG A 139 16.26 13.37 -1.45
CA ARG A 139 16.24 14.70 -2.07
C ARG A 139 15.90 15.84 -1.12
N ARG A 140 15.71 15.56 0.18
CA ARG A 140 15.31 16.53 1.21
C ARG A 140 14.01 17.27 0.85
N MET A 141 13.09 16.59 0.19
CA MET A 141 11.76 17.10 -0.13
C MET A 141 10.81 16.82 1.05
N PRO A 142 9.77 17.67 1.25
CA PRO A 142 8.73 17.40 2.23
C PRO A 142 8.09 16.03 2.02
N LEU A 143 7.69 15.37 3.11
CA LEU A 143 7.05 14.05 3.07
C LEU A 143 5.52 14.17 2.98
N GLN A 144 5.03 15.20 2.30
CA GLN A 144 3.63 15.41 2.03
C GLN A 144 3.13 14.41 0.96
N PRO A 145 1.91 13.87 1.07
CA PRO A 145 1.41 12.83 0.15
C PRO A 145 1.52 13.21 -1.33
N GLN A 146 1.25 14.45 -1.67
CA GLN A 146 1.21 14.99 -3.02
C GLN A 146 2.62 15.08 -3.60
N VAL A 147 3.60 15.42 -2.77
CA VAL A 147 5.02 15.41 -3.14
C VAL A 147 5.51 13.98 -3.37
N ILE A 148 5.06 13.02 -2.55
CA ILE A 148 5.36 11.60 -2.72
C ILE A 148 4.75 11.08 -4.03
N ARG A 149 3.48 11.40 -4.32
CA ARG A 149 2.81 11.02 -5.58
C ARG A 149 3.54 11.58 -6.81
N ALA A 150 3.87 12.87 -6.77
CA ALA A 150 4.61 13.52 -7.86
C ALA A 150 5.98 12.87 -8.06
N THR A 151 6.70 12.59 -6.97
CA THR A 151 8.01 11.91 -7.02
C THR A 151 7.90 10.52 -7.63
N LEU A 152 6.84 9.76 -7.29
CA LEU A 152 6.56 8.45 -7.87
C LEU A 152 6.37 8.53 -9.39
N LEU A 153 5.52 9.46 -9.85
CA LEU A 153 5.20 9.65 -11.26
C LEU A 153 6.43 10.11 -12.05
N ILE A 154 7.17 11.09 -11.53
CA ILE A 154 8.39 11.61 -12.17
C ILE A 154 9.45 10.51 -12.28
N GLN A 155 9.64 9.70 -11.24
CA GLN A 155 10.74 8.74 -11.19
C GLN A 155 10.43 7.41 -11.91
N TRP A 156 9.17 6.96 -11.88
CA TRP A 156 8.80 5.64 -12.37
C TRP A 156 7.51 5.60 -13.22
N GLY A 157 6.80 6.72 -13.42
CA GLY A 157 5.51 6.78 -14.13
C GLY A 157 5.58 6.19 -15.54
N ASP A 158 6.56 6.61 -16.33
CA ASP A 158 6.78 6.07 -17.69
C ASP A 158 6.98 4.55 -17.71
N ALA A 159 7.75 4.03 -16.75
CA ALA A 159 8.02 2.60 -16.65
C ALA A 159 6.78 1.82 -16.19
N LEU A 160 5.99 2.39 -15.27
CA LEU A 160 4.71 1.84 -14.82
C LEU A 160 3.67 1.82 -15.94
N ALA A 161 3.56 2.90 -16.72
CA ALA A 161 2.67 2.98 -17.88
C ALA A 161 3.03 1.92 -18.93
N ARG A 162 4.31 1.81 -19.30
CA ARG A 162 4.79 0.75 -20.20
C ARG A 162 4.54 -0.65 -19.64
N HIS A 163 4.73 -0.87 -18.34
CA HIS A 163 4.48 -2.17 -17.70
C HIS A 163 2.99 -2.53 -17.65
N SER A 164 2.11 -1.54 -17.51
CA SER A 164 0.67 -1.72 -17.57
C SER A 164 0.24 -2.21 -18.96
N ILE A 165 0.73 -1.53 -20.03
CA ILE A 165 0.43 -1.88 -21.43
C ILE A 165 1.03 -3.23 -21.82
N ALA A 166 2.31 -3.48 -21.50
CA ALA A 166 3.00 -4.72 -21.83
C ALA A 166 2.43 -5.95 -21.10
N GLY A 167 1.59 -5.74 -20.08
CA GLY A 167 0.84 -6.79 -19.40
C GLY A 167 -0.50 -7.14 -20.04
N ALA A 168 -0.98 -6.31 -20.98
CA ALA A 168 -2.18 -6.55 -21.78
C ALA A 168 -1.86 -7.30 -23.09
N GLY A 169 -0.61 -7.22 -23.56
CA GLY A 169 -0.06 -8.13 -24.56
C GLY A 169 0.49 -9.40 -23.89
N GLU A 170 0.17 -10.57 -24.42
CA GLU A 170 0.65 -11.86 -23.92
C GLU A 170 2.19 -11.87 -23.83
N GLN A 171 2.74 -12.02 -22.63
CA GLN A 171 4.12 -12.45 -22.48
C GLN A 171 4.15 -13.99 -22.56
N PRO A 172 4.83 -14.60 -23.57
CA PRO A 172 4.69 -16.04 -23.86
C PRO A 172 5.18 -17.00 -22.77
N HIS A 173 5.81 -16.50 -21.70
CA HIS A 173 6.55 -17.33 -20.73
C HIS A 173 6.15 -17.15 -19.26
N LEU A 174 5.15 -16.32 -18.94
CA LEU A 174 4.64 -16.18 -17.57
C LEU A 174 3.11 -16.34 -17.57
N PRO A 175 2.53 -17.27 -16.78
CA PRO A 175 1.10 -17.38 -16.68
C PRO A 175 0.51 -16.08 -16.15
N SER A 176 -0.40 -15.47 -16.92
CA SER A 176 -1.15 -14.27 -16.54
C SER A 176 -1.78 -14.46 -15.16
N SER A 177 -1.66 -13.48 -14.26
CA SER A 177 -2.33 -13.56 -12.97
C SER A 177 -3.85 -13.55 -13.14
N HIS A 178 -4.58 -14.14 -12.18
CA HIS A 178 -6.05 -14.11 -12.17
C HIS A 178 -6.59 -12.67 -12.32
N GLY A 179 -5.94 -11.70 -11.66
CA GLY A 179 -6.31 -10.28 -11.77
C GLY A 179 -6.11 -9.70 -13.18
N GLN A 180 -5.08 -10.11 -13.93
CA GLN A 180 -4.88 -9.66 -15.31
C GLN A 180 -5.97 -10.20 -16.24
N ARG A 181 -6.35 -11.48 -16.08
CA ARG A 181 -7.43 -12.08 -16.88
C ARG A 181 -8.77 -11.39 -16.63
N VAL A 182 -9.07 -11.11 -15.36
CA VAL A 182 -10.32 -10.44 -14.96
C VAL A 182 -10.35 -8.99 -15.43
N ALA A 183 -9.23 -8.27 -15.31
CA ALA A 183 -9.10 -6.91 -15.82
C ALA A 183 -9.37 -6.84 -17.33
N ALA A 184 -8.81 -7.78 -18.09
CA ALA A 184 -9.06 -7.90 -19.53
C ALA A 184 -10.51 -8.29 -19.85
N GLN A 185 -11.08 -9.27 -19.12
CA GLN A 185 -12.44 -9.77 -19.35
C GLN A 185 -13.52 -8.72 -19.08
N TYR A 186 -13.37 -7.92 -18.02
CA TYR A 186 -14.37 -6.94 -17.59
C TYR A 186 -14.00 -5.49 -17.94
N ALA A 187 -12.88 -5.26 -18.63
CA ALA A 187 -12.33 -3.93 -18.92
C ALA A 187 -12.22 -3.04 -17.66
N VAL A 188 -11.80 -3.63 -16.54
CA VAL A 188 -11.65 -2.94 -15.26
C VAL A 188 -10.17 -2.70 -14.92
N GLY A 189 -9.88 -1.53 -14.36
CA GLY A 189 -8.54 -1.20 -13.93
C GLY A 189 -8.09 -2.04 -12.74
N GLY A 190 -7.03 -2.81 -12.95
CA GLY A 190 -6.37 -3.59 -11.90
C GLY A 190 -5.28 -2.79 -11.18
N ALA A 191 -4.60 -3.44 -10.23
CA ALA A 191 -3.53 -2.82 -9.44
C ALA A 191 -2.42 -2.16 -10.31
N ARG A 192 -2.17 -2.65 -11.53
CA ARG A 192 -1.19 -2.06 -12.46
C ARG A 192 -1.64 -0.74 -13.04
N GLU A 193 -2.92 -0.61 -13.37
CA GLU A 193 -3.48 0.66 -13.86
C GLU A 193 -3.48 1.70 -12.75
N GLU A 194 -3.90 1.31 -11.53
CA GLU A 194 -3.75 2.14 -10.34
C GLU A 194 -2.30 2.63 -10.19
N GLY A 195 -1.31 1.74 -10.32
CA GLY A 195 0.10 2.13 -10.27
C GLY A 195 0.51 3.09 -11.39
N ALA A 196 0.10 2.85 -12.63
CA ALA A 196 0.41 3.71 -13.78
C ALA A 196 -0.18 5.13 -13.65
N LEU A 197 -1.35 5.25 -13.03
CA LEU A 197 -2.02 6.53 -12.75
C LEU A 197 -1.54 7.18 -11.43
N GLY A 198 -0.55 6.58 -10.76
CA GLY A 198 -0.02 7.09 -9.50
C GLY A 198 -0.99 6.96 -8.32
N PHE A 199 -1.71 5.85 -8.26
CA PHE A 199 -2.61 5.40 -7.19
C PHE A 199 -3.74 6.39 -6.85
N PRO A 200 -4.57 6.82 -7.82
CA PRO A 200 -5.67 7.76 -7.56
C PRO A 200 -6.60 7.29 -6.45
N ALA A 201 -6.92 6.00 -6.34
CA ALA A 201 -7.78 5.51 -5.26
C ALA A 201 -7.15 5.70 -3.86
N VAL A 202 -5.82 5.73 -3.75
CA VAL A 202 -5.13 6.05 -2.49
C VAL A 202 -5.20 7.55 -2.20
N PHE A 203 -4.81 8.39 -3.16
CA PHE A 203 -4.61 9.82 -2.94
C PHE A 203 -5.89 10.65 -3.00
N GLU A 204 -6.90 10.20 -3.74
CA GLU A 204 -8.12 10.97 -4.03
C GLU A 204 -9.34 10.40 -3.29
N VAL A 205 -9.29 9.15 -2.83
CA VAL A 205 -10.41 8.48 -2.13
C VAL A 205 -10.04 8.12 -0.70
N ALA A 206 -9.12 7.17 -0.51
CA ALA A 206 -8.89 6.57 0.80
C ALA A 206 -8.24 7.54 1.80
N LEU A 207 -7.15 8.21 1.41
CA LEU A 207 -6.42 9.10 2.29
C LEU A 207 -7.24 10.34 2.69
N PRO A 208 -7.94 11.03 1.76
CA PRO A 208 -8.85 12.12 2.14
C PRO A 208 -9.97 11.66 3.08
N GLN A 209 -10.61 10.51 2.83
CA GLN A 209 -11.67 9.98 3.71
C GLN A 209 -11.14 9.67 5.12
N LEU A 210 -9.97 9.03 5.19
CA LEU A 210 -9.30 8.72 6.46
C LEU A 210 -9.00 10.00 7.25
N GLN A 211 -8.39 10.99 6.60
CA GLN A 211 -8.06 12.27 7.23
C GLN A 211 -9.29 13.06 7.66
N ALA A 212 -10.33 13.11 6.82
CA ALA A 212 -11.59 13.78 7.15
C ALA A 212 -12.28 13.14 8.37
N THR A 213 -12.24 11.81 8.47
CA THR A 213 -12.80 11.09 9.62
C THR A 213 -12.04 11.41 10.91
N LEU A 214 -10.71 11.41 10.87
CA LEU A 214 -9.88 11.79 12.01
C LEU A 214 -10.08 13.26 12.41
N ALA A 215 -10.19 14.17 11.44
CA ALA A 215 -10.42 15.60 11.70
C ALA A 215 -11.76 15.88 12.40
N GLN A 216 -12.72 14.96 12.28
CA GLN A 216 -13.99 15.00 13.02
C GLN A 216 -13.88 14.41 14.44
N GLY A 217 -12.67 14.10 14.91
CA GLY A 217 -12.42 13.57 16.26
C GLY A 217 -12.72 12.08 16.43
N ARG A 218 -13.04 11.36 15.34
CA ARG A 218 -13.29 9.92 15.38
C ARG A 218 -11.97 9.15 15.41
N ASP A 219 -11.99 7.96 16.00
CA ASP A 219 -10.78 7.18 16.21
C ASP A 219 -10.21 6.54 14.92
N TRP A 220 -9.04 5.90 15.06
CA TRP A 220 -8.36 5.24 13.95
C TRP A 220 -9.18 4.11 13.31
N THR A 221 -9.98 3.40 14.11
CA THR A 221 -10.82 2.30 13.63
C THR A 221 -11.90 2.86 12.71
N CYS A 222 -12.65 3.87 13.19
CA CYS A 222 -13.66 4.57 12.41
C CYS A 222 -13.09 5.16 11.11
N ALA A 223 -11.91 5.80 11.18
CA ALA A 223 -11.25 6.35 10.00
C ALA A 223 -10.83 5.29 8.97
N SER A 224 -10.34 4.15 9.44
CA SER A 224 -9.97 3.02 8.59
C SER A 224 -11.19 2.35 7.96
N ILE A 225 -12.30 2.24 8.71
CA ILE A 225 -13.57 1.72 8.20
C ILE A 225 -14.12 2.63 7.11
N ASP A 226 -14.27 3.92 7.38
CA ASP A 226 -14.82 4.86 6.39
C ASP A 226 -13.96 4.87 5.11
N ALA A 227 -12.64 4.86 5.24
CA ALA A 227 -11.72 4.78 4.10
C ALA A 227 -11.86 3.46 3.32
N LEU A 228 -12.01 2.32 4.01
CA LEU A 228 -12.25 1.03 3.36
C LEU A 228 -13.57 1.04 2.58
N PHE A 229 -14.64 1.57 3.17
CA PHE A 229 -15.94 1.71 2.51
C PHE A 229 -15.88 2.67 1.32
N ALA A 230 -15.12 3.76 1.42
CA ALA A 230 -14.91 4.67 0.30
C ALA A 230 -14.17 3.98 -0.85
N LEU A 231 -13.14 3.18 -0.56
CA LEU A 231 -12.47 2.36 -1.57
C LEU A 231 -13.44 1.36 -2.21
N MET A 232 -14.23 0.62 -1.43
CA MET A 232 -15.20 -0.34 -1.97
C MET A 232 -16.30 0.31 -2.83
N ALA A 233 -16.65 1.57 -2.56
CA ALA A 233 -17.61 2.31 -3.37
C ALA A 233 -17.04 2.79 -4.73
N HIS A 234 -15.75 3.10 -4.80
CA HIS A 234 -15.15 3.73 -5.99
C HIS A 234 -14.27 2.78 -6.81
N LEU A 235 -13.57 1.84 -6.16
CA LEU A 235 -12.59 0.98 -6.81
C LEU A 235 -13.27 -0.14 -7.61
N SER A 236 -12.79 -0.37 -8.83
CA SER A 236 -13.13 -1.56 -9.62
C SER A 236 -12.25 -2.74 -9.19
N ASP A 237 -12.60 -3.38 -8.08
CA ASP A 237 -11.77 -4.43 -7.47
C ASP A 237 -11.82 -5.76 -8.24
N THR A 238 -10.73 -6.10 -8.93
CA THR A 238 -10.59 -7.36 -9.67
C THR A 238 -10.88 -8.63 -8.85
N ASN A 239 -10.65 -8.64 -7.53
CA ASN A 239 -10.98 -9.80 -6.68
C ASN A 239 -12.51 -9.99 -6.54
N VAL A 240 -13.26 -8.89 -6.50
CA VAL A 240 -14.72 -8.93 -6.46
C VAL A 240 -15.27 -9.38 -7.81
N TYR A 241 -14.77 -8.81 -8.91
CA TYR A 241 -15.16 -9.21 -10.26
C TYR A 241 -14.86 -10.68 -10.55
N HIS A 242 -13.70 -11.18 -10.10
CA HIS A 242 -13.35 -12.60 -10.25
C HIS A 242 -14.37 -13.54 -9.60
N ARG A 243 -14.92 -13.14 -8.44
CA ARG A 243 -15.76 -14.03 -7.62
C ARG A 243 -17.26 -13.86 -7.87
N GLY A 244 -17.71 -12.64 -8.12
CA GLY A 244 -19.13 -12.31 -8.28
C GLY A 244 -19.48 -11.61 -9.60
N GLY A 245 -18.53 -11.42 -10.51
CA GLY A 245 -18.74 -10.68 -11.75
C GLY A 245 -19.22 -9.24 -11.53
N ALA A 246 -19.83 -8.67 -12.57
CA ALA A 246 -20.37 -7.31 -12.53
C ALA A 246 -21.50 -7.13 -11.51
N ALA A 247 -22.29 -8.18 -11.25
CA ALA A 247 -23.36 -8.14 -10.24
C ALA A 247 -22.79 -8.03 -8.82
N GLY A 248 -21.79 -8.86 -8.49
CA GLY A 248 -21.09 -8.79 -7.21
C GLY A 248 -20.38 -7.44 -7.01
N ALA A 249 -19.71 -6.93 -8.04
CA ALA A 249 -19.08 -5.61 -8.00
C ALA A 249 -20.10 -4.48 -7.76
N SER A 250 -21.24 -4.54 -8.45
CA SER A 250 -22.33 -3.58 -8.25
C SER A 250 -22.91 -3.64 -6.84
N LEU A 251 -23.05 -4.85 -6.28
CA LEU A 251 -23.52 -5.02 -4.90
C LEU A 251 -22.55 -4.42 -3.88
N VAL A 252 -21.25 -4.69 -4.02
CA VAL A 252 -20.21 -4.12 -3.14
C VAL A 252 -20.29 -2.60 -3.20
N ARG A 253 -20.26 -2.04 -4.41
CA ARG A 253 -20.36 -0.59 -4.62
C ARG A 253 -21.61 0.01 -3.98
N ALA A 254 -22.78 -0.57 -4.24
CA ALA A 254 -24.05 -0.05 -3.76
C ALA A 254 -24.15 -0.08 -2.23
N ARG A 255 -23.78 -1.20 -1.59
CA ARG A 255 -23.81 -1.31 -0.13
C ARG A 255 -22.79 -0.39 0.53
N SER A 256 -21.61 -0.25 -0.06
CA SER A 256 -20.58 0.62 0.49
C SER A 256 -20.92 2.09 0.35
N ALA A 257 -21.48 2.51 -0.78
CA ALA A 257 -22.00 3.86 -0.96
C ALA A 257 -23.17 4.16 0.01
N ALA A 258 -24.07 3.19 0.23
CA ALA A 258 -25.18 3.34 1.17
C ALA A 258 -24.71 3.47 2.63
N PHE A 259 -23.66 2.75 3.03
CA PHE A 259 -23.03 2.90 4.35
C PHE A 259 -22.52 4.33 4.57
N LEU A 260 -21.77 4.87 3.60
CA LEU A 260 -21.24 6.23 3.69
C LEU A 260 -22.35 7.28 3.65
N ALA A 261 -23.34 7.12 2.77
CA ALA A 261 -24.49 8.03 2.68
C ALA A 261 -25.33 8.07 3.95
N ALA A 262 -25.35 6.98 4.73
CA ALA A 262 -26.02 6.92 6.03
C ALA A 262 -25.22 7.59 7.17
N GLY A 263 -24.05 8.17 6.88
CA GLY A 263 -23.16 8.81 7.86
C GLY A 263 -21.91 8.00 8.21
N GLY A 264 -21.69 6.85 7.57
CA GLY A 264 -20.54 5.98 7.83
C GLY A 264 -20.41 5.64 9.31
N SER A 265 -19.18 5.67 9.83
CA SER A 265 -18.92 5.42 11.25
C SER A 265 -19.32 6.57 12.20
N ALA A 266 -19.89 7.67 11.70
CA ALA A 266 -20.48 8.71 12.56
C ALA A 266 -21.92 8.36 12.99
N ARG A 267 -22.55 7.37 12.34
CA ARG A 267 -23.91 6.94 12.65
C ARG A 267 -23.93 5.98 13.84
N ASP A 268 -24.90 6.13 14.72
CA ASP A 268 -25.18 5.10 15.73
C ASP A 268 -25.49 3.75 15.08
N GLY A 269 -24.92 2.67 15.63
CA GLY A 269 -25.11 1.31 15.11
C GLY A 269 -24.37 1.01 13.81
N TRP A 270 -23.42 1.86 13.38
CA TRP A 270 -22.63 1.63 12.17
C TRP A 270 -21.94 0.26 12.15
N GLN A 271 -21.51 -0.26 13.31
CA GLN A 271 -20.87 -1.57 13.42
C GLN A 271 -21.80 -2.68 12.94
N GLN A 272 -23.08 -2.63 13.32
CA GLN A 272 -24.06 -3.61 12.88
C GLN A 272 -24.29 -3.51 11.37
N GLN A 273 -24.39 -2.29 10.82
CA GLN A 273 -24.52 -2.10 9.38
C GLN A 273 -23.29 -2.61 8.61
N ALA A 274 -22.08 -2.42 9.15
CA ALA A 274 -20.85 -2.97 8.58
C ALA A 274 -20.79 -4.50 8.67
N LEU A 275 -21.28 -5.10 9.76
CA LEU A 275 -21.45 -6.55 9.90
C LEU A 275 -22.47 -7.11 8.91
N ASP A 276 -23.58 -6.42 8.68
CA ASP A 276 -24.58 -6.82 7.69
C ASP A 276 -23.99 -6.81 6.27
N CYS A 277 -23.15 -5.81 5.96
CA CYS A 277 -22.37 -5.81 4.72
C CYS A 277 -21.38 -6.98 4.68
N HIS A 278 -20.70 -7.27 5.79
CA HIS A 278 -19.79 -8.40 5.88
C HIS A 278 -20.49 -9.73 5.60
N HIS A 279 -21.59 -10.04 6.30
CA HIS A 279 -22.35 -11.28 6.07
C HIS A 279 -22.90 -11.37 4.64
N ALA A 280 -23.40 -10.26 4.09
CA ALA A 280 -23.87 -10.23 2.70
C ALA A 280 -22.75 -10.55 1.70
N PHE A 281 -21.54 -10.04 1.92
CA PHE A 281 -20.39 -10.30 1.06
C PHE A 281 -19.89 -11.74 1.22
N VAL A 282 -19.82 -12.25 2.45
CA VAL A 282 -19.43 -13.65 2.74
C VAL A 282 -20.40 -14.64 2.09
N ALA A 283 -21.71 -14.42 2.21
CA ALA A 283 -22.73 -15.28 1.62
C ALA A 283 -22.59 -15.40 0.09
N GLN A 284 -22.08 -14.35 -0.56
CA GLN A 284 -21.85 -14.30 -2.01
C GLN A 284 -20.38 -14.51 -2.40
N ARG A 285 -19.53 -14.87 -1.42
CA ARG A 285 -18.08 -15.03 -1.57
C ARG A 285 -17.37 -13.82 -2.19
N LEU A 286 -17.87 -12.61 -1.96
CA LEU A 286 -17.29 -11.37 -2.47
C LEU A 286 -16.14 -10.92 -1.56
N SER A 287 -14.95 -10.70 -2.11
CA SER A 287 -13.80 -10.24 -1.32
C SER A 287 -13.15 -8.99 -1.94
N PRO A 288 -13.32 -7.81 -1.30
CA PRO A 288 -12.71 -6.55 -1.73
C PRO A 288 -11.21 -6.45 -1.41
N GLY A 289 -10.41 -7.44 -1.84
CA GLY A 289 -8.99 -7.53 -1.50
C GLY A 289 -8.13 -6.38 -2.03
N GLY A 290 -8.45 -5.84 -3.21
CA GLY A 290 -7.77 -4.65 -3.73
C GLY A 290 -8.05 -3.41 -2.89
N ALA A 291 -9.27 -3.25 -2.39
CA ALA A 291 -9.60 -2.18 -1.43
C ALA A 291 -8.80 -2.34 -0.12
N ALA A 292 -8.61 -3.55 0.39
CA ALA A 292 -7.79 -3.79 1.58
C ALA A 292 -6.31 -3.42 1.37
N ASP A 293 -5.72 -3.82 0.23
CA ASP A 293 -4.35 -3.47 -0.13
C ASP A 293 -4.14 -1.95 -0.21
N LEU A 294 -5.09 -1.22 -0.81
CA LEU A 294 -5.01 0.24 -0.93
C LEU A 294 -5.34 0.98 0.37
N LEU A 295 -6.14 0.40 1.26
CA LEU A 295 -6.32 0.93 2.61
C LEU A 295 -4.99 0.94 3.36
N ALA A 296 -4.23 -0.17 3.32
CA ALA A 296 -2.92 -0.23 3.95
C ALA A 296 -1.94 0.81 3.37
N ALA A 297 -2.01 1.08 2.06
CA ALA A 297 -1.25 2.15 1.41
C ALA A 297 -1.64 3.56 1.91
N ALA A 298 -2.94 3.85 2.07
CA ALA A 298 -3.40 5.12 2.62
C ALA A 298 -2.97 5.30 4.09
N CYS A 299 -3.10 4.25 4.91
CA CYS A 299 -2.64 4.23 6.29
C CYS A 299 -1.13 4.52 6.39
N LEU A 300 -0.32 3.95 5.50
CA LEU A 300 1.13 4.22 5.43
C LEU A 300 1.39 5.72 5.17
N LEU A 301 0.75 6.30 4.15
CA LEU A 301 0.96 7.71 3.79
C LEU A 301 0.52 8.67 4.89
N HIS A 302 -0.59 8.38 5.57
CA HIS A 302 -1.01 9.16 6.72
C HIS A 302 0.07 9.17 7.82
N GLN A 303 0.58 7.99 8.20
CA GLN A 303 1.62 7.87 9.23
C GLN A 303 2.94 8.52 8.80
N VAL A 304 3.30 8.46 7.52
CA VAL A 304 4.47 9.15 6.98
C VAL A 304 4.33 10.67 7.09
N GLY A 305 3.15 11.22 6.82
CA GLY A 305 2.88 12.66 6.95
C GLY A 305 3.09 13.18 8.38
N LEU A 306 2.79 12.35 9.39
CA LEU A 306 3.03 12.70 10.80
C LEU A 306 4.53 12.83 11.14
N LEU A 307 5.41 12.06 10.47
CA LEU A 307 6.88 12.15 10.68
C LEU A 307 7.49 13.46 10.17
N ASP A 308 6.78 14.20 9.32
CA ASP A 308 7.20 15.51 8.82
C ASP A 308 6.74 16.63 9.78
N GLY A 309 5.51 16.49 10.31
CA GLY A 309 4.94 17.41 11.29
C GLY A 309 5.68 17.45 12.63
N GLU A 310 6.35 16.36 13.02
CA GLU A 310 7.21 16.34 14.22
C GLU A 310 8.58 17.03 14.04
N ARG A 311 8.92 17.47 12.81
CA ARG A 311 10.21 18.14 12.50
C ARG A 311 10.08 19.65 12.28
N GLY A 312 8.87 20.18 12.19
CA GLY A 312 8.58 21.62 12.13
C GLY A 312 8.29 22.17 13.51
#